data_AF-A0A0G4G9Y1-F1
#
_entry.id   AF-A0A0G4G9Y1-F1
#
_cell.length_a   1.000
_cell.length_b   1.000
_cell.length_c   1.000
_cell.angle_alpha   90.00
_cell.angle_beta   90.00
_cell.angle_gamma   90.00
#
_symmetry.space_group_name_H-M   'P 1'
#
loop_
_entity.id
_entity.type
_entity.pdbx_description
1 polymer ?
#
loop_
_entity_poly.entity_id
_entity_poly.type
_entity_poly.pdbx_seq_one_letter_code
_entity_poly.pdbx_strand_id
1 'polypeptide(L)'
;MDAEKGRQLWEAARKSDMDGIRRLLQEGAPVNWTGDWGGWTPLHLAARNENGTPEMVEALVRAGAEVHAKTNDGETPLHSEPRRTLRLLCGRG
;
A
#
# COMPACT_ATOMS: atom_id res chain seq x y z
N MET A 1 18.17 -7.50 -7.86
CA MET A 1 17.11 -7.32 -8.89
C MET A 1 15.79 -6.88 -8.27
N ASP A 2 15.71 -6.84 -6.94
CA ASP A 2 14.48 -6.67 -6.16
C ASP A 2 14.03 -5.20 -6.07
N ALA A 3 14.98 -4.26 -6.19
CA ALA A 3 14.69 -2.82 -6.18
C ALA A 3 13.88 -2.36 -7.40
N GLU A 4 14.09 -2.95 -8.58
CA GLU A 4 13.34 -2.60 -9.77
C GLU A 4 11.88 -3.07 -9.68
N LYS A 5 11.65 -4.29 -9.20
CA LYS A 5 10.30 -4.81 -8.94
C LYS A 5 9.56 -3.99 -7.89
N GLY A 6 10.25 -3.58 -6.82
CA GLY A 6 9.70 -2.68 -5.81
C GLY A 6 9.28 -1.33 -6.39
N ARG A 7 10.11 -0.75 -7.25
CA ARG A 7 9.80 0.49 -7.99
C ARG A 7 8.59 0.33 -8.92
N GLN A 8 8.52 -0.78 -9.65
CA GLN A 8 7.37 -1.07 -10.52
C GLN A 8 6.07 -1.21 -9.72
N LEU A 9 6.12 -1.87 -8.56
CA LEU A 9 4.97 -2.03 -7.68
C LEU A 9 4.48 -0.67 -7.15
N TRP A 10 5.42 0.21 -6.80
CA TRP A 10 5.12 1.57 -6.35
C TRP A 10 4.47 2.42 -7.45
N GLU A 11 4.99 2.38 -8.68
CA GLU A 11 4.39 3.10 -9.82
C GLU A 11 3.00 2.54 -10.17
N ALA A 12 2.81 1.23 -10.10
CA ALA A 12 1.52 0.60 -10.31
C ALA A 12 0.51 1.03 -9.23
N ALA A 13 0.92 1.07 -7.95
CA ALA A 13 0.12 1.59 -6.85
C ALA A 13 -0.27 3.07 -7.05
N ARG A 14 0.68 3.90 -7.52
CA ARG A 14 0.42 5.32 -7.82
C ARG A 14 -0.62 5.50 -8.94
N LYS A 15 -0.62 4.61 -9.93
CA LYS A 15 -1.55 4.62 -11.07
C LYS A 15 -2.87 3.89 -10.79
N SER A 16 -3.04 3.29 -9.60
CA SER A 16 -4.14 2.38 -9.30
C SER A 16 -4.25 1.18 -10.25
N ASP A 17 -3.11 0.70 -10.76
CA ASP A 17 -3.05 -0.41 -11.71
C ASP A 17 -3.06 -1.76 -10.97
N MET A 18 -4.27 -2.28 -10.72
CA MET A 18 -4.49 -3.50 -9.93
C MET A 18 -3.92 -4.76 -10.57
N ASP A 19 -4.02 -4.89 -11.89
CA ASP A 19 -3.46 -6.03 -12.63
C ASP A 19 -1.94 -6.07 -12.52
N GLY A 20 -1.27 -4.94 -12.72
CA GLY A 20 0.16 -4.79 -12.54
C GLY A 20 0.60 -5.12 -11.11
N ILE A 21 -0.14 -4.63 -10.10
CA ILE A 21 0.13 -4.96 -8.69
C ILE A 21 0.02 -6.46 -8.46
N ARG A 22 -1.09 -7.10 -8.82
CA ARG A 22 -1.30 -8.55 -8.59
C ARG A 22 -0.22 -9.40 -9.26
N ARG A 23 0.16 -9.04 -10.49
CA ARG A 23 1.23 -9.71 -11.21
C ARG A 23 2.58 -9.54 -10.50
N LEU A 24 2.94 -8.32 -10.10
CA LEU A 24 4.19 -8.04 -9.39
C LEU A 24 4.24 -8.76 -8.04
N LEU A 25 3.11 -8.82 -7.32
CA LEU A 25 2.97 -9.60 -6.08
C LEU A 25 3.22 -11.09 -6.33
N GLN A 26 2.65 -11.66 -7.39
CA GLN A 26 2.90 -13.06 -7.79
C GLN A 26 4.36 -13.30 -8.21
N GLU A 27 5.00 -12.30 -8.83
CA GLU A 27 6.42 -12.35 -9.19
C GLU A 27 7.38 -12.14 -8.00
N GLY A 28 6.84 -12.03 -6.78
CA GLY A 28 7.61 -11.85 -5.55
C GLY A 28 8.20 -10.45 -5.39
N ALA A 29 7.53 -9.42 -5.91
CA ALA A 29 7.97 -8.05 -5.72
C ALA A 29 7.95 -7.66 -4.22
N PRO A 30 8.95 -6.89 -3.75
CA PRO A 30 8.99 -6.46 -2.37
C PRO A 30 7.86 -5.45 -2.08
N VAL A 31 6.86 -5.89 -1.31
CA VAL A 31 5.69 -5.08 -0.92
C VAL A 31 5.99 -3.97 0.07
N ASN A 32 7.06 -4.12 0.84
CA ASN A 32 7.56 -3.11 1.77
C ASN A 32 8.70 -2.30 1.16
N TRP A 33 8.77 -2.24 -0.17
CA TRP A 33 9.81 -1.45 -0.81
C TRP A 33 9.54 0.04 -0.61
N THR A 34 10.41 0.67 0.16
CA THR A 34 10.33 2.09 0.52
C THR A 34 11.29 2.97 -0.28
N GLY A 35 12.16 2.37 -1.09
CA GLY A 35 13.18 3.08 -1.87
C GLY A 35 13.91 4.16 -1.06
N ASP A 36 14.20 5.28 -1.72
CA ASP A 36 14.78 6.50 -1.12
C ASP A 36 13.70 7.55 -0.79
N TRP A 37 12.41 7.21 -0.92
CA TRP A 37 11.31 8.17 -0.80
C TRP A 37 10.82 8.31 0.64
N GLY A 38 11.74 8.33 1.60
CA GLY A 38 11.41 8.64 2.99
C GLY A 38 10.50 7.62 3.69
N GLY A 39 10.64 6.33 3.38
CA GLY A 39 9.87 5.27 4.08
C GLY A 39 8.47 5.03 3.53
N TRP A 40 8.13 5.60 2.37
CA TRP A 40 6.82 5.43 1.74
C TRP A 40 6.64 4.04 1.13
N THR A 41 5.77 3.22 1.70
CA THR A 41 5.38 1.93 1.15
C THR A 41 4.25 2.06 0.11
N PRO A 42 4.08 1.10 -0.81
CA PRO A 42 2.89 1.01 -1.67
C PRO A 42 1.57 1.10 -0.90
N LEU A 43 1.54 0.62 0.34
CA LEU A 43 0.38 0.68 1.21
C LEU A 43 0.05 2.12 1.65
N HIS A 44 1.05 2.99 1.83
CA HIS A 44 0.82 4.43 2.07
C HIS A 44 0.15 5.10 0.88
N LEU A 45 0.56 4.76 -0.35
CA LEU A 45 -0.09 5.28 -1.55
C LEU A 45 -1.55 4.81 -1.65
N ALA A 46 -1.80 3.54 -1.37
CA ALA A 46 -3.15 2.97 -1.37
C ALA A 46 -4.07 3.70 -0.36
N ALA A 47 -3.52 4.09 0.80
CA ALA A 47 -4.26 4.80 1.83
C ALA A 47 -4.43 6.31 1.56
N ARG A 48 -3.46 6.96 0.90
CA ARG A 48 -3.54 8.38 0.54
C ARG A 48 -4.40 8.63 -0.70
N ASN A 49 -4.54 7.65 -1.60
CA ASN A 49 -5.40 7.78 -2.74
C ASN A 49 -6.87 7.83 -2.29
N GLU A 50 -7.52 8.98 -2.46
CA GLU A 50 -8.94 9.19 -2.15
C GLU A 50 -9.88 8.20 -2.86
N ASN A 51 -9.42 7.65 -4.00
CA ASN A 51 -10.13 6.64 -4.76
C ASN A 51 -10.01 5.22 -4.18
N GLY A 52 -9.56 5.13 -2.92
CA GLY A 52 -9.63 4.00 -2.01
C GLY A 52 -9.94 2.71 -2.73
N THR A 53 -8.91 2.03 -3.21
CA THR A 53 -9.01 0.67 -3.73
C THR A 53 -8.84 -0.25 -2.52
N PRO A 54 -9.92 -0.60 -1.77
CA PRO A 54 -9.82 -1.59 -0.70
C PRO A 54 -9.20 -2.88 -1.22
N GLU A 55 -9.44 -3.23 -2.49
CA GLU A 55 -8.80 -4.34 -3.18
C GLU A 55 -7.27 -4.21 -3.24
N MET A 56 -6.71 -3.00 -3.39
CA MET A 56 -5.26 -2.78 -3.38
C MET A 56 -4.68 -3.03 -1.99
N VAL A 57 -5.35 -2.50 -0.96
CA VAL A 57 -4.98 -2.71 0.43
C VAL A 57 -5.05 -4.20 0.76
N GLU A 58 -6.14 -4.88 0.38
CA GLU A 58 -6.30 -6.33 0.58
C GLU A 58 -5.23 -7.14 -0.16
N ALA A 59 -4.91 -6.79 -1.41
CA ALA A 59 -3.87 -7.48 -2.17
C ALA A 59 -2.48 -7.32 -1.53
N LEU A 60 -2.13 -6.09 -1.11
CA LEU A 60 -0.86 -5.80 -0.45
C LEU A 60 -0.77 -6.51 0.92
N VAL A 61 -1.85 -6.48 1.71
CA VAL A 61 -1.92 -7.17 3.02
C VAL A 61 -1.82 -8.68 2.85
N ARG A 62 -2.51 -9.27 1.87
CA ARG A 62 -2.39 -10.70 1.55
C ARG A 62 -0.99 -11.10 1.10
N ALA A 63 -0.26 -10.18 0.49
CA ALA A 63 1.13 -10.37 0.11
C ALA A 63 2.13 -10.08 1.25
N GLY A 64 1.67 -9.74 2.45
CA GLY A 64 2.52 -9.52 3.62
C GLY A 64 3.04 -8.09 3.78
N ALA A 65 2.34 -7.09 3.23
CA ALA A 65 2.69 -5.69 3.44
C ALA A 65 2.59 -5.30 4.93
N GLU A 66 3.58 -4.56 5.41
CA GLU A 66 3.63 -4.04 6.77
C GLU A 66 2.66 -2.86 6.92
N VAL A 67 1.48 -3.16 7.47
CA VAL A 67 0.45 -2.17 7.84
C VAL A 67 0.90 -1.21 8.93
N HIS A 68 1.96 -1.56 9.67
CA HIS A 68 2.54 -0.77 10.75
C HIS A 68 3.84 -0.07 10.36
N ALA A 69 4.27 -0.17 9.10
CA ALA A 69 5.44 0.57 8.62
C ALA A 69 5.20 2.06 8.84
N LYS A 70 6.16 2.75 9.45
CA LYS A 70 6.09 4.21 9.62
C LYS A 70 6.96 4.85 8.55
N THR A 71 6.45 5.87 7.87
CA THR A 71 7.29 6.74 7.05
C THR A 71 8.26 7.51 7.95
N ASN A 72 9.25 8.16 7.32
CA ASN A 72 10.18 9.02 8.01
C ASN A 72 9.49 10.24 8.66
N ASP A 73 8.32 10.62 8.14
CA ASP A 73 7.44 11.64 8.70
C ASP A 73 6.59 11.13 9.89
N GLY A 74 6.74 9.85 10.26
CA GLY A 74 5.98 9.22 11.34
C GLY A 74 4.54 8.86 10.96
N GLU A 75 4.19 9.01 9.68
CA GLU A 75 2.89 8.61 9.17
C GLU A 75 2.85 7.09 9.05
N THR A 76 1.81 6.47 9.60
CA THR A 76 1.43 5.10 9.23
C THR A 76 0.55 5.13 7.98
N PRO A 77 0.46 4.05 7.20
CA PRO A 77 -0.45 3.98 6.05
C PRO A 77 -1.88 4.25 6.52
N LEU A 78 -2.20 3.79 7.73
CA LEU A 78 -3.48 4.00 8.40
C LEU A 78 -3.67 5.41 9.00
N HIS A 79 -2.65 6.28 8.99
CA HIS A 79 -2.70 7.60 9.63
C HIS A 79 -3.47 8.64 8.84
N SER A 80 -3.58 8.48 7.51
CA SER A 80 -4.28 9.47 6.70
C SER A 80 -5.77 9.56 7.02
N GLU A 81 -6.41 8.51 7.58
CA GLU A 81 -7.82 8.61 7.96
C GLU A 81 -8.22 7.74 9.18
N PRO A 82 -7.97 8.19 10.42
CA PRO A 82 -8.64 7.60 11.60
C PRO A 82 -10.17 7.62 11.48
N ARG A 83 -10.71 8.49 10.61
CA ARG A 83 -12.16 8.63 10.37
C ARG A 83 -12.75 7.63 9.36
N ARG A 84 -11.98 7.09 8.41
CA ARG A 84 -12.54 6.15 7.42
C ARG A 84 -12.38 4.68 7.83
N THR A 85 -11.36 4.32 8.61
CA THR A 85 -11.22 2.97 9.15
C THR A 85 -12.36 2.61 10.12
N LEU A 86 -12.86 3.58 10.90
CA LEU A 86 -14.07 3.39 11.72
C LEU A 86 -15.31 3.06 10.87
N ARG A 87 -15.36 3.42 9.58
CA ARG A 87 -16.50 3.09 8.70
C ARG A 87 -16.38 1.71 8.04
N LEU A 88 -15.16 1.20 7.83
CA LEU A 88 -14.95 -0.16 7.31
C LEU A 88 -15.08 -1.24 8.41
N LEU A 89 -14.72 -0.92 9.66
CA LEU A 89 -14.83 -1.85 10.80
C LEU A 89 -16.11 -1.68 11.63
N CYS A 90 -16.77 -0.52 11.60
CA CYS A 90 -17.93 -0.23 12.47
C CYS A 90 -19.25 -0.03 11.71
N GLY A 91 -19.37 -0.55 10.48
CA GLY A 91 -20.57 -0.47 9.63
C GLY A 91 -21.46 -1.73 9.60
N ARG A 92 -21.48 -2.52 10.67
CA ARG A 92 -22.47 -3.59 10.90
C ARG A 92 -23.03 -3.42 12.32
N GLY A 93 -24.11 -2.65 12.42
CA GLY A 93 -24.84 -2.39 13.65
C GLY A 93 -25.88 -1.32 13.42
#